data_AF-A0A3N5TBK4-F1
#
_entry.id   AF-A0A3N5TBK4-F1
#
_cell.length_a   1.000
_cell.length_b   1.000
_cell.length_c   1.000
_cell.angle_alpha   90.00
_cell.angle_beta   90.00
_cell.angle_gamma   90.00
#
_symmetry.space_group_name_H-M   'P 1'
#
loop_
_entity.id
_entity.type
_entity.pdbx_description
1 polymer ?
#
loop_
_entity_poly.entity_id
_entity_poly.type
_entity_poly.pdbx_seq_one_letter_code
_entity_poly.pdbx_strand_id
1 'polypeptide(L)'
;GPVSELLFQKESGHRYAFQITTDDPKWGGLSGCTFEEAKSWGKIEKESAYAAVYSDATIALPLLVGAVLQEGKVIGRRKRRRVTWEGDRLKSIQFV
;
A
#
# COMPACT_ATOMS: atom_id res chain seq x y z
N GLY A 1 15.45 1.32 -4.21
CA GLY A 1 15.21 2.13 -5.42
C GLY A 1 16.43 2.95 -5.81
N PRO A 2 16.38 3.78 -6.88
CA PRO A 2 17.52 4.55 -7.39
C PRO A 2 18.13 5.49 -6.34
N VAL A 3 17.29 6.09 -5.48
CA VAL A 3 17.75 6.97 -4.38
C VAL A 3 18.42 6.16 -3.26
N SER A 4 17.92 4.96 -2.97
CA SER A 4 18.51 4.11 -1.93
C SER A 4 19.86 3.52 -2.39
N GLU A 5 20.00 3.27 -3.69
CA GLU A 5 21.26 2.87 -4.34
C GLU A 5 22.32 3.98 -4.28
N LEU A 6 21.91 5.24 -4.46
CA LEU A 6 22.75 6.42 -4.21
C LEU A 6 23.16 6.59 -2.73
N LEU A 7 22.32 6.15 -1.79
CA LEU A 7 22.55 6.26 -0.34
C LEU A 7 23.27 5.05 0.27
N PHE A 8 23.74 4.09 -0.55
CA PHE A 8 24.31 2.80 -0.11
C PHE A 8 23.42 2.03 0.89
N GLN A 9 22.11 2.31 0.87
CA GLN A 9 21.13 1.64 1.71
C GLN A 9 20.26 0.75 0.82
N LYS A 10 20.30 -0.55 1.08
CA LYS A 10 19.45 -1.51 0.38
C LYS A 10 18.04 -1.47 0.98
N GLU A 11 17.27 -0.45 0.62
CA GLU A 11 15.85 -0.41 0.92
C GLU A 11 15.09 -1.25 -0.12
N SER A 12 14.41 -2.29 0.37
CA SER A 12 13.48 -3.08 -0.42
C SER A 12 12.17 -2.31 -0.59
N GLY A 13 11.67 -2.20 -1.82
CA GLY A 13 10.40 -1.55 -2.10
C GLY A 13 9.21 -2.27 -1.43
N HIS A 14 8.00 -1.76 -1.62
CA HIS A 14 6.82 -2.48 -1.14
C HIS A 14 6.59 -3.78 -1.91
N ARG A 15 6.29 -4.88 -1.19
CA ARG A 15 5.97 -6.22 -1.75
C ARG A 15 4.57 -6.31 -2.36
N TYR A 16 3.66 -5.45 -1.90
CA TYR A 16 2.27 -5.40 -2.34
C TYR A 16 1.87 -3.96 -2.56
N ALA A 17 1.12 -3.70 -3.62
CA ALA A 17 0.55 -2.40 -3.87
C ALA A 17 -0.82 -2.55 -4.54
N PHE A 18 -1.78 -1.70 -4.19
CA PHE A 18 -3.01 -1.60 -4.98
C PHE A 18 -3.43 -0.14 -5.03
N GLN A 19 -4.12 0.23 -6.10
CA GLN A 19 -4.54 1.60 -6.35
C GLN A 19 -6.00 1.59 -6.79
N ILE A 20 -6.78 2.47 -6.18
CA ILE A 20 -8.12 2.82 -6.62
C ILE A 20 -8.00 4.27 -7.07
N THR A 21 -8.21 4.50 -8.36
CA THR A 21 -8.02 5.84 -8.95
C THR A 21 -9.07 6.10 -10.01
N THR A 22 -9.44 7.36 -10.19
CA THR A 22 -10.22 7.83 -11.35
C THR A 22 -9.32 8.44 -12.41
N ASP A 23 -8.02 8.59 -12.13
CA ASP A 23 -7.05 9.22 -13.00
C ASP A 23 -6.53 8.23 -14.05
N ASP A 24 -6.35 8.71 -15.27
CA ASP A 24 -5.93 7.92 -16.42
C ASP A 24 -4.42 8.10 -16.65
N PRO A 25 -3.63 7.02 -16.78
CA PRO A 25 -2.19 7.09 -16.99
C PRO A 25 -1.75 8.00 -18.15
N LYS A 26 -2.60 8.16 -19.18
CA LYS A 26 -2.28 8.96 -20.38
C LYS A 26 -1.99 10.44 -20.08
N TRP A 27 -2.50 10.95 -18.96
CA TRP A 27 -2.29 12.35 -18.58
C TRP A 27 -0.91 12.59 -17.96
N GLY A 28 -0.15 11.53 -17.66
CA GLY A 28 1.20 11.64 -17.07
C GLY A 28 1.20 12.21 -15.65
N GLY A 29 0.05 12.25 -14.99
CA GLY A 29 -0.09 12.70 -13.61
C GLY A 29 0.42 11.65 -12.62
N LEU A 30 0.98 12.10 -11.49
CA LEU A 30 1.43 11.20 -10.43
C LEU A 30 0.28 10.36 -9.83
N SER A 31 -0.95 10.88 -9.87
CA SER A 31 -2.15 10.21 -9.34
C SER A 31 -2.67 9.06 -10.23
N GLY A 32 -2.30 9.06 -11.52
CA GLY A 32 -2.60 8.01 -12.51
C GLY A 32 -1.37 7.20 -12.92
N CYS A 33 -0.22 7.44 -12.28
CA CYS A 33 1.05 6.75 -12.54
C CYS A 33 0.88 5.22 -12.47
N THR A 34 1.41 4.51 -13.46
CA THR A 34 1.31 3.04 -13.49
C THR A 34 2.24 2.40 -12.45
N PHE A 35 1.90 1.20 -12.01
CA PHE A 35 2.77 0.43 -11.11
C PHE A 35 4.13 0.09 -11.73
N GLU A 36 4.20 -0.07 -13.05
CA GLU A 36 5.47 -0.29 -13.75
C GLU A 36 6.38 0.94 -13.67
N GLU A 37 5.80 2.13 -13.81
CA GLU A 37 6.54 3.37 -13.57
C GLU A 37 6.99 3.46 -12.10
N ALA A 38 6.12 3.18 -11.12
CA ALA A 38 6.50 3.17 -9.70
C ALA A 38 7.60 2.14 -9.36
N LYS A 39 7.64 1.00 -10.06
CA LYS A 39 8.71 -0.01 -9.98
C LYS A 39 10.02 0.50 -10.54
N SER A 40 10.02 1.30 -11.60
CA SER A 40 11.24 1.90 -12.16
C SER A 40 11.96 2.80 -11.13
N TRP A 41 11.18 3.47 -10.28
CA TRP A 41 11.68 4.26 -9.15
C TRP A 41 12.01 3.41 -7.91
N GLY A 42 11.83 2.10 -7.97
CA GLY A 42 12.09 1.16 -6.89
C GLY A 42 11.36 1.46 -5.58
N LYS A 43 10.22 2.16 -5.66
CA LYS A 43 9.25 2.33 -4.56
C LYS A 43 8.51 1.01 -4.28
N ILE A 44 8.43 0.18 -5.31
CA ILE A 44 7.76 -1.11 -5.31
C ILE A 44 8.77 -2.16 -5.77
N GLU A 45 8.77 -3.33 -5.13
CA GLU A 45 9.65 -4.44 -5.52
C GLU A 45 9.33 -4.97 -6.93
N LYS A 46 10.34 -5.50 -7.62
CA LYS A 46 10.18 -6.05 -8.98
C LYS A 46 9.17 -7.20 -9.01
N GLU A 47 9.28 -8.12 -8.05
CA GLU A 47 8.41 -9.31 -7.89
C GLU A 47 7.17 -9.02 -7.02
N SER A 48 6.78 -7.76 -6.87
CA SER A 48 5.58 -7.40 -6.11
C SER A 48 4.29 -7.81 -6.83
N ALA A 49 3.29 -8.20 -6.03
CA ALA A 49 1.92 -8.33 -6.52
C ALA A 49 1.24 -6.96 -6.47
N TYR A 50 0.63 -6.56 -7.59
CA TYR A 50 -0.06 -5.28 -7.68
C TYR A 50 -1.36 -5.36 -8.47
N ALA A 51 -2.28 -4.42 -8.19
CA ALA A 51 -3.53 -4.28 -8.93
C ALA A 51 -4.01 -2.82 -8.95
N ALA A 52 -4.49 -2.36 -10.11
CA ALA A 52 -5.08 -1.04 -10.26
C ALA A 52 -6.56 -1.17 -10.63
N VAL A 53 -7.42 -0.39 -9.99
CA VAL A 53 -8.87 -0.32 -10.23
C VAL A 53 -9.23 1.10 -10.62
N TYR A 54 -9.75 1.26 -11.84
CA TYR A 54 -10.21 2.55 -12.34
C TYR A 54 -11.67 2.80 -11.92
N SER A 55 -11.85 3.33 -10.72
CA SER A 55 -13.15 3.60 -10.11
C SER A 55 -13.02 4.65 -9.02
N ASP A 56 -14.13 5.30 -8.68
CA ASP A 56 -14.21 6.14 -7.49
C ASP A 56 -14.00 5.30 -6.21
N ALA A 57 -13.23 5.85 -5.27
CA ALA A 57 -12.89 5.21 -4.01
C ALA A 57 -14.12 4.93 -3.13
N THR A 58 -15.14 5.79 -3.19
CA THR A 58 -16.39 5.63 -2.44
C THR A 58 -17.18 4.39 -2.87
N ILE A 59 -16.95 3.90 -4.09
CA ILE A 59 -17.60 2.68 -4.62
C ILE A 59 -16.71 1.46 -4.38
N ALA A 60 -15.45 1.52 -4.80
CA ALA A 60 -14.58 0.35 -4.81
C ALA A 60 -14.09 -0.03 -3.39
N LEU A 61 -13.84 0.96 -2.51
CA LEU A 61 -13.30 0.69 -1.18
C LEU A 61 -14.27 -0.09 -0.28
N PRO A 62 -15.57 0.26 -0.18
CA PRO A 62 -16.51 -0.53 0.62
C PRO A 62 -16.67 -1.97 0.12
N LEU A 63 -16.67 -2.19 -1.19
CA LEU A 63 -16.76 -3.53 -1.78
C LEU A 63 -15.52 -4.38 -1.45
N LEU A 64 -14.33 -3.79 -1.60
CA LEU A 64 -13.06 -4.45 -1.26
C LEU A 64 -13.02 -4.83 0.22
N VAL A 65 -13.34 -3.89 1.11
CA VAL A 65 -13.38 -4.13 2.55
C VAL A 65 -14.42 -5.19 2.88
N GLY A 66 -15.64 -5.08 2.35
CA GLY A 66 -16.72 -6.05 2.55
C GLY A 66 -16.30 -7.46 2.16
N ALA A 67 -15.69 -7.65 0.99
CA ALA A 67 -15.21 -8.94 0.51
C ALA A 67 -14.12 -9.54 1.43
N VAL A 68 -13.14 -8.73 1.84
CA VAL A 68 -12.07 -9.17 2.75
C VAL A 68 -12.63 -9.55 4.12
N LEU A 69 -13.59 -8.78 4.63
CA LEU A 69 -14.23 -9.09 5.91
C LEU A 69 -15.05 -10.38 5.82
N GLN A 70 -15.81 -10.57 4.72
CA GLN A 70 -16.64 -11.75 4.48
C GLN A 70 -15.81 -13.03 4.27
N GLU A 71 -14.64 -12.94 3.64
CA GLU A 71 -13.73 -14.09 3.50
C GLU A 71 -13.30 -14.64 4.87
N GLY A 72 -13.24 -13.80 5.91
CA GLY A 72 -13.04 -14.21 7.31
C GLY A 72 -11.66 -14.78 7.65
N LYS A 73 -10.82 -15.09 6.65
CA LYS A 73 -9.47 -15.65 6.83
C LYS A 73 -8.49 -14.69 7.47
N VAL A 74 -8.68 -13.37 7.28
CA VAL A 74 -7.71 -12.35 7.69
C VAL A 74 -7.97 -11.83 9.10
N ILE A 75 -9.22 -11.49 9.43
CA ILE A 75 -9.56 -10.84 10.71
C ILE A 75 -9.23 -11.73 11.90
N GLY A 76 -9.65 -13.00 11.87
CA GLY A 76 -9.45 -13.92 13.00
C GLY A 76 -7.98 -14.31 13.24
N ARG A 77 -7.12 -14.19 12.21
CA ARG A 77 -5.68 -14.54 12.29
C ARG A 77 -4.80 -13.35 12.65
N ARG A 78 -5.29 -12.11 12.52
CA ARG A 78 -4.49 -10.90 12.70
C ARG A 78 -4.44 -10.52 14.19
N LYS A 79 -3.29 -10.72 14.84
CA LYS A 79 -3.05 -10.19 16.20
C LYS A 79 -3.30 -8.69 16.22
N ARG A 80 -4.10 -8.24 17.19
CA ARG A 80 -4.52 -6.84 17.27
C ARG A 80 -3.33 -5.99 17.70
N ARG A 81 -3.06 -4.88 17.03
CA ARG A 81 -2.01 -3.95 17.48
C ARG A 81 -2.56 -3.06 18.58
N ARG A 82 -1.90 -3.04 19.73
CA ARG A 82 -2.09 -2.05 20.78
C ARG A 82 -1.02 -0.98 20.62
N VAL A 83 -1.48 0.25 20.48
CA VAL A 83 -0.65 1.41 20.24
C VAL A 83 -0.70 2.26 21.50
N THR A 84 0.44 2.50 22.13
CA THR A 84 0.54 3.29 23.38
C THR A 84 1.15 4.64 23.04
N TRP A 85 0.42 5.71 23.35
CA TRP A 85 0.82 7.09 23.08
C TRP A 85 1.10 7.84 24.39
N GLU A 86 2.03 8.78 24.35
CA GLU A 86 2.22 9.82 25.39
C GLU A 86 2.14 11.17 24.70
N GLY A 87 1.01 11.87 24.88
CA GLY A 87 0.69 13.05 24.07
C GLY A 87 0.76 12.72 22.59
N ASP A 88 1.62 13.44 21.89
CA ASP A 88 1.80 13.36 20.44
C ASP A 88 2.86 12.31 20.03
N ARG A 89 3.54 11.69 21.01
CA ARG A 89 4.60 10.71 20.77
C ARG A 89 4.09 9.28 20.91
N LEU A 90 4.35 8.48 19.87
CA LEU A 90 4.15 7.04 19.91
C LEU A 90 5.20 6.38 20.80
N LYS A 91 4.80 5.81 21.93
CA LYS A 91 5.72 5.09 22.84
C LYS A 91 5.96 3.66 22.43
N SER A 92 4.92 2.92 22.07
CA SER A 92 5.06 1.51 21.72
C SER A 92 3.94 0.99 20.83
N ILE A 93 4.27 -0.03 20.03
CA ILE A 93 3.30 -0.84 19.29
C ILE A 93 3.52 -2.30 19.72
N GLN A 94 2.49 -2.93 20.26
CA GLN A 94 2.51 -4.32 20.73
C GLN A 94 1.43 -5.12 20.01
N PHE A 95 1.68 -6.40 19.74
CA PHE A 95 0.65 -7.32 19.24
C PHE A 95 -0.01 -8.02 20.42
N VAL A 96 -1.34 -7.91 20.50
CA VAL A 96 -2.24 -8.54 21.47
C VAL A 96 -3.00 -9.66 20.78
#